data_AF-A0A8S4RC95-F1
#
_entry.id   AF-A0A8S4RC95-F1
#
_cell.length_a   1.000
_cell.length_b   1.000
_cell.length_c   1.000
_cell.angle_alpha   90.00
_cell.angle_beta   90.00
_cell.angle_gamma   90.00
#
_symmetry.space_group_name_H-M   'P 1'
#
loop_
_entity.id
_entity.type
_entity.pdbx_description
1 polymer ?
#
loop_
_entity_poly.entity_id
_entity_poly.type
_entity_poly.pdbx_seq_one_letter_code
_entity_poly.pdbx_strand_id
1 'polypeptide(L)'
;MQNMNLSGTITKATKIRLDKALIFPIFFYASETWTLRETEKKRIDALEMWCWRRMLGVNWNMFRTNKSILYELSIKQRLSSAVQARILSFFGHVFRRYDVPIERLVVQGKVEGARPSAGRSRGSST
;
A
#
# COMPACT_ATOMS: atom_id res chain seq x y z
N MET A 1 28.36 12.62 -24.58
CA MET A 1 28.77 11.85 -23.38
C MET A 1 27.95 10.56 -23.34
N GLN A 2 28.58 9.47 -23.74
CA GLN A 2 27.98 8.13 -23.84
C GLN A 2 27.82 7.55 -22.43
N ASN A 3 26.60 7.16 -22.05
CA ASN A 3 26.40 6.31 -20.89
C ASN A 3 26.67 4.85 -21.29
N MET A 4 27.83 4.39 -20.84
CA MET A 4 28.36 3.04 -20.88
C MET A 4 27.45 2.10 -20.08
N ASN A 5 26.41 1.52 -20.72
CA ASN A 5 25.62 0.44 -20.15
C ASN A 5 26.15 -0.90 -20.68
N LEU A 6 27.21 -1.41 -20.05
CA LEU A 6 27.62 -2.80 -20.23
C LEU A 6 26.97 -3.66 -19.13
N SER A 7 25.85 -4.29 -19.45
CA SER A 7 25.46 -5.62 -18.92
C SER A 7 24.23 -6.15 -19.69
N GLY A 8 24.35 -7.39 -20.19
CA GLY A 8 23.57 -7.98 -21.29
C GLY A 8 22.08 -8.23 -21.06
N THR A 9 21.35 -8.20 -22.17
CA THR A 9 20.19 -9.04 -22.55
C THR A 9 19.16 -9.46 -21.49
N ILE A 10 18.85 -8.62 -20.49
CA ILE A 10 17.70 -8.87 -19.60
C ILE A 10 16.48 -8.12 -20.16
N THR A 11 15.52 -8.88 -20.67
CA THR A 11 14.25 -8.37 -21.20
C THR A 11 13.53 -7.50 -20.16
N LYS A 12 12.90 -6.39 -20.59
CA LYS A 12 12.10 -5.50 -19.73
C LYS A 12 11.14 -6.30 -18.82
N ALA A 13 10.53 -7.35 -19.36
CA ALA A 13 9.65 -8.27 -18.63
C ALA A 13 10.34 -8.96 -17.43
N THR A 14 11.59 -9.41 -17.58
CA THR A 14 12.35 -10.05 -16.49
C THR A 14 12.65 -9.07 -15.37
N LYS A 15 12.99 -7.81 -15.70
CA LYS A 15 13.19 -6.76 -14.69
C LYS A 15 11.91 -6.46 -13.92
N ILE A 16 10.77 -6.36 -14.61
CA ILE A 16 9.45 -6.19 -13.95
C ILE A 16 9.14 -7.36 -13.02
N ARG A 17 9.47 -8.60 -13.44
CA ARG A 17 9.27 -9.80 -12.59
C ARG A 17 10.14 -9.76 -11.34
N LEU A 18 11.41 -9.34 -11.47
CA LEU A 18 12.32 -9.19 -10.34
C LEU A 18 11.84 -8.12 -9.36
N ASP A 19 11.44 -6.95 -9.87
CA ASP A 19 10.91 -5.89 -9.01
C ASP A 19 9.66 -6.37 -8.27
N LYS A 20 8.75 -7.09 -8.93
CA LYS A 20 7.60 -7.69 -8.25
C LYS A 20 8.01 -8.72 -7.20
N ALA A 21 8.98 -9.59 -7.49
CA ALA A 21 9.41 -10.63 -6.57
C ALA A 21 10.17 -10.08 -5.34
N LEU A 22 10.88 -8.96 -5.48
CA LEU A 22 11.66 -8.36 -4.40
C LEU A 22 10.86 -7.33 -3.60
N ILE A 23 10.13 -6.47 -4.31
CA ILE A 23 9.46 -5.32 -3.70
C ILE A 23 8.12 -5.74 -3.09
N PHE A 24 7.32 -6.58 -3.78
CA PHE A 24 5.96 -6.88 -3.30
C PHE A 24 5.94 -7.61 -1.95
N PRO A 25 6.80 -8.61 -1.68
CA PRO A 25 6.81 -9.27 -0.37
C PRO A 25 7.14 -8.32 0.79
N ILE A 26 8.06 -7.38 0.58
CA ILE A 26 8.44 -6.39 1.61
C ILE A 26 7.23 -5.52 1.96
N PHE A 27 6.51 -5.04 0.96
CA PHE A 27 5.31 -4.23 1.19
C PHE A 27 4.15 -5.03 1.77
N PHE A 28 3.99 -6.30 1.38
CA PHE A 28 2.97 -7.16 2.00
C PHE A 28 3.26 -7.42 3.47
N TYR A 29 4.51 -7.71 3.82
CA TYR A 29 4.90 -7.87 5.23
C TYR A 29 4.71 -6.57 6.02
N ALA A 30 5.13 -5.43 5.47
CA ALA A 30 4.91 -4.13 6.12
C ALA A 30 3.41 -3.82 6.29
N SER A 31 2.56 -4.23 5.34
CA SER A 31 1.11 -3.99 5.41
C SER A 31 0.39 -4.76 6.52
N GLU A 32 0.99 -5.81 7.06
CA GLU A 32 0.46 -6.54 8.22
C GLU A 32 0.63 -5.73 9.51
N THR A 33 1.67 -4.90 9.59
CA THR A 33 2.00 -4.11 10.79
C THR A 33 1.60 -2.64 10.67
N TRP A 34 1.46 -2.11 9.45
CA TRP A 34 1.17 -0.69 9.21
C TRP A 34 -0.19 -0.46 8.55
N THR A 35 -0.94 0.51 9.08
CA THR A 35 -2.17 1.00 8.46
C THR A 35 -1.83 1.90 7.26
N LEU A 36 -2.26 1.52 6.06
CA LEU A 36 -2.01 2.31 4.85
C LEU A 36 -2.86 3.59 4.86
N ARG A 37 -2.23 4.75 5.11
CA ARG A 37 -2.85 6.07 4.91
C ARG A 37 -2.69 6.52 3.46
N GLU A 38 -3.52 7.49 3.05
CA GLU A 38 -3.45 8.07 1.70
C GLU A 38 -2.08 8.71 1.39
N THR A 39 -1.40 9.25 2.41
CA THR A 39 -0.03 9.79 2.29
C THR A 39 0.98 8.70 1.95
N GLU A 40 0.90 7.55 2.62
CA GLU A 40 1.78 6.41 2.37
C GLU A 40 1.49 5.80 1.00
N LYS A 41 0.22 5.73 0.60
CA LYS A 41 -0.17 5.32 -0.75
C LYS A 41 0.52 6.15 -1.83
N LYS A 42 0.51 7.48 -1.69
CA LYS A 42 1.19 8.39 -2.63
C LYS A 42 2.70 8.19 -2.64
N ARG A 43 3.31 7.91 -1.49
CA ARG A 43 4.75 7.61 -1.39
C ARG A 43 5.11 6.30 -2.10
N ILE A 44 4.28 5.27 -1.92
CA ILE A 44 4.44 3.97 -2.60
C ILE A 44 4.32 4.15 -4.11
N ASP A 45 3.32 4.90 -4.59
CA ASP A 45 3.16 5.19 -6.01
C ASP A 45 4.35 5.97 -6.58
N ALA A 46 4.91 6.91 -5.81
CA ALA A 46 6.09 7.67 -6.21
C ALA A 46 7.34 6.78 -6.28
N LEU A 47 7.53 5.87 -5.32
CA LEU A 47 8.61 4.89 -5.33
C LEU A 47 8.50 3.95 -6.52
N GLU A 48 7.30 3.42 -6.79
CA GLU A 48 7.04 2.54 -7.93
C GLU A 48 7.39 3.26 -9.24
N MET A 49 6.97 4.52 -9.40
CA MET A 49 7.33 5.33 -10.57
C MET A 49 8.82 5.62 -10.66
N TRP A 50 9.50 5.81 -9.53
CA TRP A 50 10.95 6.00 -9.49
C TRP A 50 11.71 4.76 -9.96
N CYS A 51 11.31 3.56 -9.51
CA CYS A 51 11.86 2.28 -9.99
C CYS A 51 11.68 2.13 -11.51
N TRP A 52 10.48 2.40 -12.04
CA TRP A 52 10.21 2.31 -13.48
C TRP A 52 11.03 3.30 -14.31
N ARG A 53 11.16 4.56 -13.87
CA ARG A 53 11.99 5.55 -14.56
C ARG A 53 13.45 5.15 -14.59
N ARG A 54 13.96 4.60 -13.48
CA ARG A 54 15.34 4.14 -13.38
C ARG A 54 15.59 2.90 -14.23
N MET A 55 14.64 1.98 -14.30
CA MET A 55 14.71 0.80 -15.18
C MET A 55 14.74 1.16 -16.67
N LEU A 56 13.92 2.14 -17.07
CA LEU A 56 13.85 2.61 -18.46
C LEU A 56 14.97 3.61 -18.83
N GLY A 57 15.79 4.03 -17.87
CA GLY A 57 16.82 5.05 -18.10
C GLY A 57 16.25 6.39 -18.54
N VAL A 58 15.01 6.72 -18.14
CA VAL A 58 14.34 7.95 -18.55
C VAL A 58 15.04 9.14 -17.89
N ASN A 59 15.70 9.95 -18.71
CA ASN A 59 16.27 11.21 -18.26
C ASN A 59 15.15 12.22 -17.95
N TRP A 60 15.38 13.12 -16.99
CA TRP A 60 14.44 14.18 -16.61
C TRP A 60 14.08 15.08 -17.81
N ASN A 61 15.02 15.24 -18.75
CA ASN A 61 14.85 15.99 -20.00
C ASN A 61 13.81 15.42 -20.97
N MET A 62 13.40 14.16 -20.84
CA MET A 62 12.39 13.58 -21.73
C MET A 62 10.95 13.97 -21.36
N PHE A 63 10.74 14.69 -20.24
CA PHE A 63 9.43 15.18 -19.75
C PHE A 63 8.28 14.15 -19.94
N ARG A 64 8.55 12.88 -19.62
CA ARG A 64 7.58 11.81 -19.80
C ARG A 64 6.52 11.84 -18.71
N THR A 65 5.26 11.79 -19.11
CA THR A 65 4.12 11.66 -18.21
C THR A 65 4.11 10.28 -17.55
N ASN A 66 3.74 10.20 -16.27
CA ASN A 66 3.65 8.92 -15.56
C ASN A 66 2.73 7.91 -16.26
N LYS A 67 1.64 8.39 -16.90
CA LYS A 67 0.71 7.58 -17.68
C LYS A 67 1.38 6.91 -18.90
N SER A 68 2.28 7.60 -19.60
CA SER A 68 2.93 7.02 -20.78
C SER A 68 3.90 5.90 -20.39
N ILE A 69 4.60 6.06 -19.27
CA ILE A 69 5.51 5.05 -18.72
C ILE A 69 4.74 3.77 -18.34
N LEU A 70 3.58 3.93 -17.70
CA LEU A 70 2.74 2.79 -17.30
C LEU A 70 2.17 2.05 -18.50
N TYR A 71 1.79 2.78 -19.55
CA TYR A 71 1.31 2.20 -20.80
C TYR A 71 2.41 1.40 -21.51
N GLU A 72 3.62 1.96 -21.62
CA GLU A 72 4.77 1.29 -22.24
C GLU A 72 5.14 -0.02 -21.50
N LEU A 73 5.08 -0.01 -20.17
CA LEU A 73 5.38 -1.18 -19.34
C LEU A 73 4.20 -2.16 -19.23
N SER A 74 3.03 -1.82 -19.77
CA SER A 74 1.79 -2.63 -19.69
C SER A 74 1.47 -3.12 -18.27
N ILE A 75 1.67 -2.25 -17.26
CA ILE A 75 1.47 -2.62 -15.86
C ILE A 75 -0.02 -2.63 -15.54
N LYS A 76 -0.59 -3.83 -15.42
CA LYS A 76 -2.01 -4.05 -15.14
C LYS A 76 -2.42 -3.81 -13.68
N GLN A 77 -1.49 -3.97 -12.73
CA GLN A 77 -1.75 -3.75 -11.31
C GLN A 77 -0.63 -2.92 -10.68
N ARG A 78 -1.04 -1.84 -10.01
CA ARG A 78 -0.20 -0.98 -9.17
C ARG A 78 0.13 -1.67 -7.86
N LEU A 79 1.34 -1.45 -7.34
CA LEU A 79 1.76 -1.93 -6.03
C LEU A 79 0.81 -1.47 -4.91
N SER A 80 0.42 -0.20 -4.91
CA SER A 80 -0.53 0.36 -3.93
C SER A 80 -1.84 -0.43 -3.86
N SER A 81 -2.39 -0.80 -5.03
CA SER A 81 -3.66 -1.49 -5.14
C SER A 81 -3.53 -2.95 -4.71
N ALA A 82 -2.41 -3.60 -5.00
CA ALA A 82 -2.13 -4.96 -4.54
C ALA A 82 -2.05 -5.01 -3.00
N VAL A 83 -1.36 -4.04 -2.40
CA VAL A 83 -1.26 -3.91 -0.93
C VAL A 83 -2.63 -3.65 -0.31
N GLN A 84 -3.41 -2.72 -0.87
CA GLN A 84 -4.77 -2.45 -0.40
C GLN A 84 -5.68 -3.69 -0.49
N ALA A 85 -5.61 -4.43 -1.60
CA ALA A 85 -6.37 -5.67 -1.76
C ALA A 85 -5.97 -6.73 -0.73
N ARG A 86 -4.68 -6.84 -0.39
CA ARG A 86 -4.17 -7.75 0.65
C ARG A 86 -4.70 -7.37 2.03
N ILE A 87 -4.62 -6.09 2.39
CA ILE A 87 -5.16 -5.57 3.65
C ILE A 87 -6.67 -5.87 3.76
N LEU A 88 -7.43 -5.58 2.72
CA LEU A 88 -8.88 -5.85 2.70
C LEU A 88 -9.21 -7.34 2.76
N SER A 89 -8.40 -8.19 2.11
CA SER A 89 -8.56 -9.64 2.17
C SER A 89 -8.28 -10.17 3.58
N PHE A 90 -7.26 -9.62 4.24
CA PHE A 90 -6.95 -9.94 5.64
C PHE A 90 -8.10 -9.54 6.57
N PHE A 91 -8.59 -8.29 6.46
CA PHE A 91 -9.75 -7.85 7.23
C PHE A 91 -10.98 -8.72 6.94
N GLY A 92 -11.26 -9.04 5.68
CA GLY A 92 -12.34 -9.94 5.30
C GLY A 92 -12.19 -11.35 5.91
N HIS A 93 -10.96 -11.85 6.03
CA HIS A 93 -10.70 -13.12 6.69
C HIS A 93 -10.97 -13.05 8.21
N VAL A 94 -10.50 -12.00 8.88
CA VAL A 94 -10.75 -11.76 10.31
C VAL A 94 -12.25 -11.64 10.61
N PHE A 95 -13.01 -10.91 9.78
CA PHE A 95 -14.46 -10.75 9.95
C PHE A 95 -15.26 -12.03 9.74
N ARG A 96 -14.76 -12.97 8.92
CA ARG A 96 -15.43 -14.25 8.63
C ARG A 96 -15.16 -15.30 9.70
N ARG A 97 -14.09 -15.17 10.50
CA ARG A 97 -13.82 -16.07 11.62
C ARG A 97 -14.74 -15.71 12.80
N TYR A 98 -15.63 -16.64 13.15
CA TYR A 98 -16.54 -16.48 14.30
C TYR A 98 -15.85 -16.76 15.65
N ASP A 99 -14.71 -17.47 15.62
CA ASP A 99 -14.10 -18.11 16.79
C ASP A 99 -12.94 -17.31 17.43
N VAL A 100 -12.50 -16.20 16.83
CA VAL A 100 -11.42 -15.34 17.36
C VAL A 100 -11.94 -13.95 17.74
N PRO A 101 -12.56 -13.81 18.94
CA PRO A 101 -13.14 -12.54 19.39
C PRO A 101 -12.10 -11.43 19.54
N ILE A 102 -10.85 -11.75 19.88
CA ILE A 102 -9.79 -10.78 20.16
C ILE A 102 -9.35 -10.02 18.90
N GLU A 103 -9.07 -10.72 17.80
CA GLU A 103 -8.69 -10.10 16.53
C GLU A 103 -9.81 -9.17 16.02
N ARG A 104 -11.06 -9.61 16.16
CA ARG A 104 -12.24 -8.83 15.79
C ARG A 104 -12.42 -7.60 16.68
N LEU A 105 -12.20 -7.72 18.00
CA LEU A 105 -12.23 -6.62 18.96
C LEU A 105 -11.14 -5.57 18.67
N VAL A 106 -9.91 -6.02 18.42
CA VAL A 106 -8.77 -5.16 18.09
C VAL A 106 -9.01 -4.39 16.79
N VAL A 107 -9.50 -5.08 15.75
CA VAL A 107 -9.86 -4.45 14.47
C VAL A 107 -11.03 -3.47 14.60
N GLN A 108 -12.05 -3.82 15.39
CA GLN A 108 -13.23 -2.99 15.56
C GLN A 108 -12.97 -1.77 16.46
N GLY A 109 -11.89 -1.78 17.25
CA GLY A 109 -11.57 -0.72 18.22
C GLY A 109 -12.66 -0.55 19.28
N LYS A 110 -13.52 -1.56 19.44
CA LYS A 110 -14.63 -1.52 20.38
C LYS A 110 -14.08 -1.83 21.77
N VAL A 111 -13.49 -0.83 22.40
CA VAL A 111 -13.28 -0.85 23.84
C VAL A 111 -14.68 -0.99 24.45
N GLU A 112 -14.92 -2.01 25.28
CA GLU A 112 -16.10 -2.05 26.14
C GLU A 112 -15.96 -0.94 27.20
N GLY A 113 -16.10 0.30 26.74
CA GLY A 113 -16.30 1.44 27.60
C GLY A 113 -17.76 1.44 28.00
N ALA A 114 -18.05 1.02 29.23
CA ALA A 114 -19.24 1.50 29.90
C ALA A 114 -19.20 3.03 29.81
N ARG A 115 -20.06 3.63 28.99
CA ARG A 115 -20.26 5.08 28.99
C ARG A 115 -20.59 5.47 30.44
N PRO A 116 -19.78 6.28 31.14
CA PRO A 116 -20.29 6.93 32.35
C PRO A 116 -21.41 7.82 31.85
N SER A 117 -22.63 7.60 32.31
CA SER A 117 -23.76 8.47 32.01
C SER A 117 -23.51 9.84 32.66
N ALA A 118 -22.72 10.68 32.00
CA ALA A 118 -22.58 12.09 32.35
C ALA A 118 -23.76 12.83 31.70
N GLY A 119 -24.78 13.10 32.52
CA GLY A 119 -26.04 13.70 32.09
C GLY A 119 -26.83 14.39 33.20
N ARG A 120 -26.15 15.29 33.94
CA ARG A 120 -26.69 16.45 34.70
C ARG A 120 -27.44 16.20 36.02
N SER A 121 -26.78 16.55 37.13
CA SER A 121 -27.46 16.95 38.37
C SER A 121 -28.16 18.30 38.17
N ARG A 122 -29.44 18.39 38.54
CA ARG A 122 -30.09 19.66 38.89
C ARG A 122 -30.70 19.48 40.27
N GLY A 123 -30.03 20.04 41.28
CA GLY A 123 -30.59 20.21 42.61
C GLY A 123 -31.63 21.34 42.67
N SER A 124 -32.49 21.20 43.69
CA SER A 124 -33.32 22.20 44.39
C SER A 124 -34.41 22.98 43.64
N SER A 125 -35.67 22.86 44.12
CA SER A 125 -36.42 23.90 44.88
C SER A 125 -37.93 23.81 44.63
N THR A 126 -38.69 23.27 45.59
CA THR A 126 -39.92 23.81 46.24
C THR A 126 -40.52 22.72 47.11
#